data_AF-A0A6V7M6C0-F1
#
_entry.id   AF-A0A6V7M6C0-F1
#
_cell.length_a   1.000
_cell.length_b   1.000
_cell.length_c   1.000
_cell.angle_alpha   90.00
_cell.angle_beta   90.00
_cell.angle_gamma   90.00
#
_symmetry.space_group_name_H-M   'P 1'
#
loop_
_entity.id
_entity.type
_entity.pdbx_description
1 polymer ?
#
loop_
_entity_poly.entity_id
_entity_poly.type
_entity_poly.pdbx_seq_one_letter_code
_entity_poly.pdbx_strand_id
1 'polypeptide(L)' 'ENISQVKSIVHGVLNGIPIPFPLHQPNACTDSGLQCPLAKSGTYTYKATLPIEKQYPK' A
#
# COMPACT_ATOMS: atom_id res chain seq x y z
N GLU A 1 2.22 -6.64 21.29
CA GLU A 1 1.34 -5.52 20.92
C GLU A 1 0.76 -5.82 19.54
N ASN A 2 -0.53 -5.55 19.36
CA ASN A 2 -1.24 -5.84 18.11
C ASN A 2 -1.40 -4.53 17.32
N ILE A 3 -1.15 -4.57 16.01
CA ILE A 3 -1.21 -3.39 15.15
C ILE A 3 -2.60 -3.31 14.53
N SER A 4 -3.40 -2.33 14.93
CA SER A 4 -4.78 -2.15 14.46
C SER A 4 -4.92 -1.30 13.20
N GLN A 5 -3.93 -0.45 12.89
CA GLN A 5 -3.95 0.44 11.74
C GLN A 5 -2.66 0.31 10.94
N VAL A 6 -2.81 0.12 9.63
CA VAL A 6 -1.69 0.00 8.69
C VAL A 6 -1.97 0.92 7.51
N LYS A 7 -0.98 1.72 7.11
CA LYS A 7 -1.10 2.66 6.00
C LYS A 7 -0.19 2.28 4.85
N SER A 8 -0.75 2.13 3.67
CA SER A 8 -0.02 1.93 2.41
C SER A 8 0.45 3.27 1.83
N ILE A 9 1.69 3.30 1.35
CA ILE A 9 2.30 4.47 0.70
C ILE A 9 3.00 4.00 -0.57
N VAL A 10 2.72 4.66 -1.70
CA VAL A 10 3.34 4.36 -3.00
C VAL A 10 4.15 5.57 -3.47
N HIS A 11 5.31 5.31 -4.06
CA HIS A 11 6.13 6.31 -4.72
C HIS A 11 6.47 5.84 -6.13
N GLY A 12 6.35 6.74 -7.11
CA GLY A 12 6.98 6.57 -8.42
C GLY A 12 8.41 7.12 -8.36
N VAL A 13 9.38 6.45 -8.98
CA VAL A 13 10.78 6.92 -9.01
C VAL A 13 11.10 7.48 -10.39
N LEU A 14 11.38 8.78 -10.45
CA LEU A 14 11.74 9.49 -11.69
C LEU A 14 13.16 10.04 -11.54
N ASN A 15 14.09 9.59 -12.39
CA ASN A 15 15.51 9.98 -12.33
C ASN A 15 16.12 9.85 -10.93
N GLY A 16 15.72 8.82 -10.18
CA GLY A 16 16.18 8.58 -8.80
C GLY A 16 15.43 9.35 -7.70
N ILE A 17 14.47 10.21 -8.05
CA ILE A 17 13.67 10.99 -7.08
C ILE A 17 12.35 10.26 -6.80
N PRO A 18 12.02 9.92 -5.53
CA PRO A 18 10.74 9.34 -5.16
C PRO A 18 9.65 10.41 -5.09
N ILE A 19 8.65 10.29 -5.94
CA ILE A 19 7.48 11.18 -5.99
C ILE A 19 6.28 10.43 -5.40
N PRO A 20 5.57 10.99 -4.41
CA PRO A 20 4.44 10.32 -3.78
C PRO A 20 3.30 10.12 -4.79
N PHE A 21 2.75 8.91 -4.82
CA PHE A 21 1.59 8.58 -5.64
C PHE A 21 0.35 8.42 -4.74
N PRO A 22 -0.73 9.20 -4.96
CA PRO A 22 -1.91 9.12 -4.11
C PRO A 22 -2.67 7.80 -4.35
N LEU A 23 -2.90 7.06 -3.27
CA LEU A 23 -3.78 5.90 -3.28
C LEU A 23 -5.21 6.32 -2.92
N HIS A 24 -6.19 5.81 -3.66
CA HIS A 24 -7.60 6.04 -3.35
C HIS A 24 -7.99 5.45 -1.99
N GLN A 25 -7.41 4.30 -1.63
CA GLN A 25 -7.57 3.69 -0.31
C GLN A 25 -6.19 3.43 0.32
N PRO A 26 -5.70 4.33 1.19
CA PRO A 26 -4.41 4.17 1.85
C PRO A 26 -4.46 3.27 3.09
N ASN A 27 -5.64 2.89 3.59
CA ASN A 27 -5.75 1.97 4.72
C ASN A 27 -5.52 0.53 4.28
N ALA A 28 -4.38 -0.05 4.65
CA ALA A 28 -4.03 -1.42 4.31
C ALA A 28 -4.86 -2.45 5.09
N CYS A 29 -5.58 -2.08 6.14
CA CYS A 29 -6.53 -3.00 6.79
C CYS A 29 -7.85 -3.14 6.01
N THR A 30 -8.00 -2.43 4.90
CA THR A 30 -9.21 -2.45 4.06
C THR A 30 -8.86 -2.95 2.67
N ASP A 31 -9.63 -3.91 2.15
CA ASP A 31 -9.55 -4.44 0.78
C ASP A 31 -8.18 -4.98 0.32
N SER A 32 -7.27 -5.29 1.25
CA SER A 32 -5.92 -5.79 0.93
C SER A 32 -5.70 -7.28 1.22
N GLY A 33 -6.69 -7.94 1.84
CA GLY A 33 -6.55 -9.29 2.40
C GLY A 33 -5.91 -9.33 3.79
N LEU A 34 -5.43 -8.22 4.34
CA LEU A 34 -5.03 -8.12 5.74
C LEU A 34 -6.25 -8.08 6.66
N GLN A 35 -6.23 -8.86 7.74
CA GLN A 35 -7.23 -8.83 8.79
C GLN A 35 -6.62 -8.19 10.04
N CYS A 36 -6.96 -6.93 10.28
CA CYS A 36 -6.51 -6.22 11.46
C CYS A 36 -7.42 -6.52 12.66
N PRO A 37 -6.88 -6.55 13.90
CA PRO A 37 -5.50 -6.19 14.25
C PRO A 37 -4.49 -7.31 13.95
N LEU A 38 -3.30 -6.93 13.47
CA LEU A 38 -2.21 -7.85 13.18
C LEU A 38 -1.49 -8.25 14.46
N ALA A 39 -1.24 -9.55 14.63
CA ALA A 39 -0.46 -10.10 15.72
C ALA A 39 1.05 -9.91 15.49
N LYS A 40 1.80 -9.76 16.58
CA LYS A 40 3.26 -9.71 16.53
C LYS A 40 3.82 -11.02 15.95
N SER A 41 4.82 -10.90 15.10
CA SER A 41 5.52 -12.03 14.46
C SER A 41 4.63 -12.92 13.57
N GLY A 42 3.45 -12.44 13.15
CA GLY A 42 2.63 -13.12 12.16
C GLY A 42 3.14 -12.94 10.72
N THR A 43 2.91 -13.94 9.88
CA THR A 43 3.13 -13.85 8.43
C THR A 43 1.80 -13.51 7.77
N TYR A 44 1.79 -12.47 6.93
CA TYR A 44 0.58 -11.96 6.30
C TYR A 44 0.78 -11.81 4.79
N THR A 45 -0.30 -12.00 4.04
CA THR A 45 -0.33 -11.75 2.60
C THR A 45 -1.03 -10.43 2.35
N TYR A 46 -0.31 -9.44 1.84
CA TYR A 46 -0.86 -8.17 1.37
C TYR A 46 -1.08 -8.24 -0.14
N LYS A 47 -2.28 -7.87 -0.58
CA LYS A 47 -2.64 -7.70 -1.99
C LYS A 47 -3.05 -6.26 -2.25
N ALA A 48 -2.63 -5.73 -3.38
CA ALA A 48 -3.03 -4.40 -3.82
C ALA A 48 -3.28 -4.44 -5.33
N THR A 49 -4.34 -3.73 -5.75
CA THR A 49 -4.66 -3.51 -7.16
C THR A 49 -4.36 -2.04 -7.47
N LEU A 50 -3.40 -1.79 -8.35
CA LEU A 50 -2.99 -0.44 -8.75
C LEU A 50 -3.37 -0.22 -10.21
N PRO A 51 -4.16 0.81 -10.54
CA PRO A 51 -4.49 1.11 -11.93
C PRO A 51 -3.25 1.62 -12.68
N ILE A 52 -3.08 1.16 -13.91
CA ILE A 52 -2.10 1.72 -14.84
C ILE A 52 -2.77 2.88 -15.56
N GLU A 53 -2.46 4.10 -15.12
CA GLU A 53 -3.02 5.32 -15.70
C GLU A 53 -2.32 5.70 -17.00
N LYS A 54 -3.08 6.23 -17.96
CA LYS A 54 -2.53 6.66 -19.26
C LYS A 54 -1.52 7.79 -19.16
N GLN A 55 -1.54 8.53 -18.05
CA GLN A 55 -0.61 9.63 -17.78
C GLN A 55 0.79 9.15 -17.39
N TYR A 56 0.98 7.87 -17.09
CA TYR A 56 2.29 7.35 -16.74
C TYR A 56 3.22 7.35 -17.96
N PRO A 57 4.51 7.68 -17.78
CA PRO A 57 5.49 7.59 -18.85
C PRO A 57 5.49 6.19 -19.47
N LYS A 58 5.65 6.13 -20.80
CA LYS A 58 5.88 4.87 -21.52
C LYS A 58 7.31 4.40 -21.34
#